data_AF-A0A948LX43-F1
#
_entry.id   AF-A0A948LX43-F1
#
_cell.length_a   1.000
_cell.length_b   1.000
_cell.length_c   1.000
_cell.angle_alpha   90.00
_cell.angle_beta   90.00
_cell.angle_gamma   90.00
#
_symmetry.space_group_name_H-M   'P 1'
#
loop_
_entity.id
_entity.type
_entity.pdbx_description
1 polymer ?
#
loop_
_entity_poly.entity_id
_entity_poly.type
_entity_poly.pdbx_seq_one_letter_code
_entity_poly.pdbx_strand_id
1 'polypeptide(L)'
;MTACMLLATSAAMATPATDGLFSRYKAQGAAGFDAARGDKAWHKETQGEDGQTMSCSTCHGKDLGKEGKHHKTGKVIAPMAPSVNKDRFTDAKKIEKWFKRNCNDVLARECTAQEKGDYLKFLLDK
;
A
#
# COMPACT_ATOMS: atom_id res chain seq x y z
N MET A 1 -48.98 27.13 11.84
CA MET A 1 -47.51 27.24 11.73
C MET A 1 -46.94 25.84 11.75
N THR A 2 -46.75 25.22 10.59
CA THR A 2 -46.26 23.84 10.48
C THR A 2 -44.77 23.90 10.17
N ALA A 3 -43.95 23.54 11.15
CA ALA A 3 -42.50 23.47 11.01
C ALA A 3 -42.14 22.21 10.22
N CYS A 4 -41.56 22.39 9.04
CA CYS A 4 -40.98 21.30 8.24
C CYS A 4 -39.50 21.19 8.62
N MET A 5 -39.16 20.21 9.45
CA MET A 5 -37.79 19.93 9.88
C MET A 5 -37.09 19.12 8.78
N LEU A 6 -36.22 19.77 8.02
CA LEU A 6 -35.38 19.13 7.00
C LEU A 6 -34.29 18.31 7.69
N LEU A 7 -34.44 16.98 7.66
CA LEU A 7 -33.36 16.04 7.96
C LEU A 7 -32.33 16.08 6.82
N ALA A 8 -31.18 16.71 7.07
CA ALA A 8 -30.04 16.63 6.18
C ALA A 8 -29.41 15.23 6.28
N THR A 9 -29.66 14.38 5.29
CA THR A 9 -28.93 13.12 5.11
C THR A 9 -27.51 13.44 4.65
N SER A 10 -26.52 13.30 5.54
CA SER A 10 -25.11 13.32 5.15
C SER A 10 -24.82 12.10 4.28
N ALA A 11 -24.70 12.31 2.96
CA ALA A 11 -24.10 11.33 2.08
C ALA A 11 -22.64 11.17 2.50
N ALA A 12 -22.32 10.08 3.20
CA ALA A 12 -20.94 9.68 3.44
C ALA A 12 -20.32 9.36 2.08
N MET A 13 -19.60 10.32 1.51
CA MET A 13 -18.74 10.07 0.36
C MET A 13 -17.76 8.98 0.78
N ALA A 14 -17.90 7.78 0.21
CA ALA A 14 -16.95 6.71 0.42
C ALA A 14 -15.62 7.18 -0.17
N THR A 15 -14.78 7.75 0.69
CA THR A 15 -13.41 8.05 0.31
C THR A 15 -12.73 6.72 -0.07
N PRO A 16 -11.95 6.68 -1.15
CA PRO A 16 -11.12 5.51 -1.47
C PRO A 16 -10.41 5.01 -0.21
N ALA A 17 -10.33 3.70 0.00
CA ALA A 17 -9.70 3.11 1.18
C ALA A 17 -8.28 3.66 1.45
N THR A 18 -7.60 4.11 0.40
CA THR A 18 -6.30 4.76 0.41
C THR A 18 -6.32 6.17 1.02
N ASP A 19 -7.37 6.96 0.84
CA ASP A 19 -7.49 8.30 1.42
C ASP A 19 -7.56 8.24 2.95
N GLY A 20 -8.33 7.27 3.46
CA GLY A 20 -8.37 6.98 4.89
C GLY A 20 -7.02 6.51 5.44
N LEU A 21 -6.25 5.74 4.66
CA LEU A 21 -4.89 5.36 5.03
C LEU A 21 -3.92 6.55 5.03
N PHE A 22 -3.91 7.35 3.98
CA PHE A 22 -3.07 8.55 3.90
C PHE A 22 -3.37 9.51 5.04
N SER A 23 -4.64 9.70 5.40
CA SER A 23 -5.04 10.52 6.55
C SER A 23 -4.50 9.96 7.87
N ARG A 24 -4.60 8.64 8.07
CA ARG A 24 -4.04 7.98 9.27
C ARG A 24 -2.52 8.08 9.35
N TYR A 25 -1.81 7.87 8.24
CA TYR A 25 -0.35 8.02 8.21
C TYR A 25 0.09 9.45 8.50
N LYS A 26 -0.63 10.45 7.98
CA LYS A 26 -0.38 11.86 8.31
C LYS A 26 -0.59 12.15 9.80
N ALA A 27 -1.63 11.59 10.40
CA ALA A 27 -1.86 11.70 11.86
C ALA A 27 -0.76 11.04 12.70
N GLN A 28 0.01 10.10 12.12
CA GLN A 28 1.19 9.47 12.74
C GLN A 28 2.49 10.24 12.48
N GLY A 29 2.41 11.46 11.93
CA GLY A 29 3.55 12.34 11.68
C GLY A 29 4.16 12.23 10.28
N ALA A 30 3.58 11.44 9.37
CA ALA A 30 4.05 11.39 8.00
C ALA A 30 3.59 12.63 7.19
N ALA A 31 4.39 13.05 6.21
CA ALA A 31 4.07 14.20 5.38
C ALA A 31 4.65 14.05 3.96
N GLY A 32 4.08 14.80 3.00
CA GLY A 32 4.63 14.92 1.65
C GLY A 32 4.91 13.57 0.96
N PHE A 33 3.94 12.65 0.92
CA PHE A 33 4.11 11.34 0.29
C PHE A 33 4.58 11.46 -1.16
N ASP A 34 5.56 10.64 -1.55
CA ASP A 34 6.30 10.79 -2.80
C ASP A 34 6.46 9.45 -3.52
N ALA A 35 5.96 9.37 -4.74
CA ALA A 35 6.04 8.18 -5.58
C ALA A 35 7.48 7.79 -5.96
N ALA A 36 8.37 8.76 -6.17
CA ALA A 36 9.76 8.50 -6.51
C ALA A 36 10.55 7.95 -5.31
N ARG A 37 10.24 8.40 -4.08
CA ARG A 37 10.79 7.76 -2.87
C ARG A 37 10.27 6.33 -2.72
N GLY A 38 8.97 6.10 -2.98
CA GLY A 38 8.37 4.77 -2.97
C GLY A 38 9.01 3.83 -3.99
N ASP A 39 9.24 4.29 -5.22
CA ASP A 39 9.92 3.54 -6.29
C ASP A 39 11.35 3.16 -5.89
N LYS A 40 12.12 4.14 -5.43
CA LYS A 40 13.50 3.92 -4.98
C LYS A 40 13.55 2.91 -3.83
N ALA A 41 12.64 3.02 -2.86
CA ALA A 41 12.56 2.09 -1.74
C ALA A 41 12.14 0.68 -2.19
N TRP A 42 11.24 0.58 -3.17
CA TRP A 42 10.74 -0.69 -3.70
C TRP A 42 11.86 -1.55 -4.30
N HIS A 43 12.82 -0.90 -4.95
CA HIS A 43 13.97 -1.53 -5.59
C HIS A 43 15.22 -1.59 -4.70
N LYS A 44 15.18 -1.02 -3.50
CA LYS A 44 16.33 -1.04 -2.59
C LYS A 44 16.51 -2.43 -2.00
N GLU A 45 17.72 -2.96 -2.14
CA GLU A 45 18.11 -4.20 -1.47
C GLU A 45 18.32 -3.98 0.03
N THR A 46 17.84 -4.93 0.81
CA THR A 46 17.95 -5.00 2.27
C THR A 46 18.23 -6.42 2.69
N GLN A 47 18.63 -6.61 3.95
CA GLN A 47 18.66 -7.94 4.55
C GLN A 47 17.25 -8.27 5.06
N GLY A 48 16.62 -9.25 4.44
CA GLY A 48 15.30 -9.74 4.83
C GLY A 48 15.31 -10.45 6.18
N GLU A 49 14.12 -10.69 6.73
CA GLU A 49 13.95 -11.37 8.03
C GLU A 49 14.58 -12.77 8.05
N ASP A 50 14.71 -13.41 6.88
CA ASP A 50 15.34 -14.71 6.74
C ASP A 50 16.84 -14.67 6.45
N GLY A 51 17.45 -13.50 6.51
CA GLY A 51 18.86 -13.26 6.27
C GLY A 51 19.25 -13.19 4.78
N GLN A 52 18.32 -13.34 3.84
CA GLN A 52 18.60 -13.20 2.41
C GLN A 52 18.64 -11.73 1.99
N THR A 53 19.37 -11.42 0.92
CA THR A 53 19.28 -10.11 0.26
C THR A 53 17.95 -10.03 -0.49
N MET A 54 17.10 -9.09 -0.10
CA MET A 54 15.71 -8.96 -0.57
C MET A 54 15.40 -7.53 -1.01
N SER A 55 14.42 -7.39 -1.90
CA SER A 55 13.70 -6.13 -2.15
C SER A 55 12.22 -6.45 -2.35
N CYS A 56 11.35 -5.43 -2.43
CA CYS A 56 9.95 -5.66 -2.78
C CYS A 56 9.81 -6.36 -4.16
N SER A 57 10.73 -6.03 -5.08
CA SER A 57 10.78 -6.63 -6.42
C SER A 57 11.16 -8.12 -6.43
N THR A 58 11.74 -8.67 -5.37
CA THR A 58 12.07 -10.11 -5.29
C THR A 58 10.81 -10.98 -5.42
N CYS A 59 9.68 -10.55 -4.86
CA CYS A 59 8.41 -11.29 -4.97
C CYS A 59 7.48 -10.71 -6.04
N HIS A 60 7.49 -9.40 -6.23
CA HIS A 60 6.52 -8.71 -7.08
C HIS A 60 7.03 -8.39 -8.48
N GLY A 61 8.31 -8.63 -8.77
CA GLY A 61 8.95 -8.28 -10.04
C GLY A 61 9.21 -6.78 -10.19
N LYS A 62 9.78 -6.42 -11.34
CA LYS A 62 10.03 -5.02 -11.74
C LYS A 62 8.84 -4.41 -12.48
N ASP A 63 8.09 -5.25 -13.20
CA ASP A 63 6.90 -4.85 -13.95
C ASP A 63 5.65 -5.21 -13.15
N LEU A 64 5.03 -4.21 -12.53
CA LEU A 64 3.89 -4.39 -11.62
C LEU A 64 2.58 -4.69 -12.34
N GLY A 65 2.55 -4.58 -13.68
CA GLY A 65 1.45 -5.05 -14.52
C GLY A 65 1.48 -6.56 -14.77
N LYS A 66 2.59 -7.24 -14.43
CA LYS A 66 2.73 -8.70 -14.53
C LYS A 66 2.54 -9.39 -13.19
N GLU A 67 2.33 -10.69 -13.25
CA GLU A 67 2.33 -11.54 -12.06
C GLU A 67 3.71 -11.61 -11.43
N GLY A 68 3.73 -11.56 -10.10
CA GLY A 68 4.87 -11.92 -9.28
C GLY A 68 4.78 -13.36 -8.78
N LYS A 69 5.78 -13.76 -8.01
CA LYS A 69 5.85 -15.09 -7.39
C LYS A 69 6.58 -14.98 -6.05
N HIS A 70 5.98 -15.52 -4.99
CA HIS A 70 6.60 -15.52 -3.67
C HIS A 70 7.93 -16.30 -3.71
N HIS A 71 9.03 -15.67 -3.27
CA HIS A 71 10.38 -16.22 -3.45
C HIS A 71 10.58 -17.62 -2.84
N LYS A 72 10.06 -17.87 -1.63
CA LYS A 72 10.10 -19.21 -0.99
C LYS A 72 9.06 -20.21 -1.50
N THR A 73 7.78 -19.86 -1.39
CA THR A 73 6.68 -20.82 -1.62
C THR A 73 6.36 -21.03 -3.08
N GLY A 74 6.83 -20.15 -3.97
CA GLY A 74 6.48 -20.16 -5.37
C GLY A 74 5.01 -19.82 -5.67
N LYS A 75 4.24 -19.36 -4.69
CA LYS A 75 2.85 -18.95 -4.89
C LYS A 75 2.79 -17.74 -5.83
N VAL A 76 1.95 -17.83 -6.86
CA VAL A 76 1.67 -16.72 -7.80
C VAL A 76 1.04 -15.55 -7.06
N ILE A 77 1.49 -14.35 -7.41
CA ILE A 77 0.98 -13.07 -6.89
C ILE A 77 0.43 -12.31 -8.09
N ALA A 78 -0.89 -12.04 -8.10
CA ALA A 78 -1.52 -11.25 -9.17
C ALA A 78 -0.85 -9.86 -9.32
N PRO A 79 -0.99 -9.19 -10.48
CA PRO A 79 -0.41 -7.87 -10.70
C PRO A 79 -0.73 -6.86 -9.59
N MET A 80 0.25 -6.02 -9.25
CA MET A 80 0.13 -5.00 -8.20
C MET A 80 -0.39 -3.67 -8.76
N ALA A 81 -0.18 -3.41 -10.05
CA ALA A 81 -0.64 -2.20 -10.73
C ALA A 81 -2.17 -2.14 -10.82
N PRO A 82 -2.82 -1.10 -10.25
CA PRO A 82 -4.27 -0.89 -10.36
C PRO A 82 -4.76 -0.69 -11.79
N SER A 83 -3.90 -0.22 -12.70
CA SER A 83 -4.18 -0.13 -14.14
C SER A 83 -4.59 -1.48 -14.76
N VAL A 84 -4.05 -2.58 -14.25
CA VAL A 84 -4.33 -3.96 -14.71
C VAL A 84 -5.23 -4.72 -13.73
N ASN A 85 -5.11 -4.46 -12.42
CA ASN A 85 -5.85 -5.17 -11.37
C ASN A 85 -6.59 -4.19 -10.44
N LYS A 86 -7.85 -3.90 -10.78
CA LYS A 86 -8.70 -2.92 -10.08
C LYS A 86 -9.09 -3.31 -8.64
N ASP A 87 -8.88 -4.57 -8.25
CA ASP A 87 -9.11 -5.02 -6.87
C ASP A 87 -7.96 -4.65 -5.93
N ARG A 88 -6.87 -4.07 -6.45
CA ARG A 88 -5.74 -3.60 -5.64
C ARG A 88 -6.11 -2.32 -4.90
N PHE A 89 -5.66 -2.26 -3.65
CA PHE A 89 -5.77 -1.10 -2.75
C PHE A 89 -7.20 -0.63 -2.44
N THR A 90 -8.21 -1.47 -2.61
CA THR A 90 -9.62 -1.16 -2.29
C THR A 90 -10.04 -1.49 -0.86
N ASP A 91 -9.24 -2.27 -0.13
CA ASP A 91 -9.50 -2.66 1.27
C ASP A 91 -8.33 -2.25 2.18
N ALA A 92 -8.59 -1.29 3.06
CA ALA A 92 -7.59 -0.75 3.98
C ALA A 92 -7.02 -1.79 4.96
N LYS A 93 -7.83 -2.75 5.42
CA LYS A 93 -7.37 -3.81 6.32
C LYS A 93 -6.43 -4.76 5.57
N LYS A 94 -6.75 -5.07 4.32
CA LYS A 94 -5.90 -5.90 3.45
C LYS A 94 -4.57 -5.22 3.17
N ILE A 95 -4.56 -3.91 2.90
CA ILE A 95 -3.34 -3.12 2.70
C ILE A 95 -2.46 -3.17 3.95
N GLU A 96 -2.99 -2.81 5.12
CA GLU A 96 -2.22 -2.81 6.38
C GLU A 96 -1.66 -4.19 6.73
N LYS A 97 -2.47 -5.25 6.56
CA LYS A 97 -2.02 -6.63 6.78
C LYS A 97 -0.79 -6.96 5.94
N TRP A 98 -0.82 -6.62 4.65
CA TRP A 98 0.28 -6.94 3.74
C TRP A 98 1.48 -6.02 3.91
N PHE A 99 1.29 -4.74 4.24
CA PHE A 99 2.41 -3.89 4.65
C PHE A 99 3.10 -4.44 5.89
N LYS A 100 2.35 -4.83 6.93
CA LYS A 100 2.96 -5.44 8.12
C LYS A 100 3.78 -6.68 7.77
N ARG A 101 3.25 -7.61 6.98
CA ARG A 101 3.97 -8.84 6.61
C ARG A 101 5.17 -8.57 5.72
N ASN A 102 4.94 -7.90 4.59
CA ASN A 102 5.97 -7.73 3.57
C ASN A 102 7.10 -6.80 4.05
N CYS A 103 6.81 -5.80 4.88
CA CYS A 103 7.87 -4.97 5.46
C CYS A 103 8.73 -5.78 6.44
N ASN A 104 8.14 -6.65 7.27
CA ASN A 104 8.95 -7.54 8.11
C ASN A 104 9.78 -8.50 7.24
N ASP A 105 9.16 -9.17 6.26
CA ASP A 105 9.86 -10.11 5.38
C ASP A 105 11.07 -9.46 4.66
N VAL A 106 10.88 -8.26 4.09
CA VAL A 106 11.89 -7.61 3.24
C VAL A 106 12.86 -6.76 4.06
N LEU A 107 12.38 -5.99 5.05
CA LEU A 107 13.18 -5.01 5.80
C LEU A 107 13.61 -5.50 7.18
N ALA A 108 13.16 -6.67 7.62
CA ALA A 108 13.31 -7.20 8.98
C ALA A 108 12.75 -6.25 10.06
N ARG A 109 11.78 -5.39 9.70
CA ARG A 109 11.05 -4.48 10.60
C ARG A 109 9.75 -4.01 9.99
N GLU A 110 8.86 -3.44 10.81
CA GLU A 110 7.70 -2.73 10.27
C GLU A 110 8.12 -1.47 9.49
N CYS A 111 7.38 -1.18 8.42
CA CYS A 111 7.49 0.11 7.74
C CYS A 111 6.91 1.23 8.61
N THR A 112 7.58 2.38 8.59
CA THR A 112 7.07 3.63 9.15
C THR A 112 5.83 4.12 8.39
N ALA A 113 5.07 5.03 9.00
CA ALA A 113 3.93 5.69 8.32
C ALA A 113 4.35 6.41 7.04
N GLN A 114 5.56 7.00 7.02
CA GLN A 114 6.11 7.67 5.85
C GLN A 114 6.39 6.67 4.72
N GLU A 115 7.07 5.57 5.01
CA GLU A 115 7.38 4.52 4.03
C GLU A 115 6.10 3.91 3.45
N LYS A 116 5.11 3.59 4.30
CA LYS A 116 3.81 3.06 3.84
C LYS A 116 3.11 4.04 2.89
N GLY A 117 3.13 5.34 3.20
CA GLY A 117 2.53 6.36 2.35
C GLY A 117 3.26 6.54 1.02
N ASP A 118 4.60 6.55 1.03
CA ASP A 118 5.42 6.64 -0.19
C ASP A 118 5.22 5.40 -1.08
N TYR A 119 5.23 4.18 -0.52
CA TYR A 119 4.93 2.94 -1.26
C TYR A 119 3.52 2.96 -1.84
N LEU A 120 2.52 3.32 -1.05
CA LEU A 120 1.13 3.33 -1.52
C LEU A 120 0.95 4.36 -2.64
N LYS A 121 1.56 5.54 -2.52
CA LYS A 121 1.52 6.57 -3.56
C LYS A 121 2.18 6.07 -4.86
N PHE A 122 3.35 5.47 -4.75
CA PHE A 122 4.04 4.83 -5.88
C PHE A 122 3.18 3.77 -6.57
N LEU A 123 2.58 2.86 -5.81
CA LEU A 123 1.80 1.74 -6.35
C LEU A 123 0.49 2.17 -6.99
N LEU A 124 -0.14 3.24 -6.49
CA LEU A 124 -1.36 3.81 -7.09
C LEU A 124 -1.10 4.47 -8.44
N ASP A 125 0.13 4.88 -8.71
CA ASP A 125 0.53 5.52 -9.96
C ASP A 125 0.96 4.47 -11.03
N LYS A 126 0.64 3.18 -10.84
CA LYS A 126 1.01 2.05 -11.74
C LYS A 126 -0.14 1.43 -12.51
#